data_AF-A0A7Y6I890-F1
#
_entry.id   AF-A0A7Y6I890-F1
#
_cell.length_a   1.000
_cell.length_b   1.000
_cell.length_c   1.000
_cell.angle_alpha   90.00
_cell.angle_beta   90.00
_cell.angle_gamma   90.00
#
_symmetry.space_group_name_H-M   'P 1'
#
loop_
_entity.id
_entity.type
_entity.pdbx_description
1 polymer ?
#
loop_
_entity_poly.entity_id
_entity_poly.type
_entity_poly.pdbx_seq_one_letter_code
_entity_poly.pdbx_strand_id
1 'polypeptide(L)'
;MRILLLCSSFNGLTQRAWLELRRAGHDVTVELALSEQVMLEAAQLAKPDLVICPFLKEKVPTRLWQTQRTVIIHPGPPGDRGPSSLDWAILDGEPTWGVTALQAVEEMDAGPIWGYRTFPMPAEPPRKSALYNGPVADAAVELVAEVAAKAADPSFTPAPLDYRRPEVVGRLRPAMRHADREFSWEEPTDAVLRRVRAADGAPGGRALLAGTSVRVFDVYRGPALSGRPGTVAGRREGALLVHTGDGSVWVGHLRRDEPGAVKLPAVTVLGEQAALAEERTGYSEITYDRSDSVGVVSFDFYNGAMSGEQCRRLASALRYAVAQDTRVLVVRGGEVFSNGIHLNVIDSARHPQMEAWVNINAINQVCREIVSCTGQLVVTSIGGNAGAGGVMMGLGADRVLVRQSVVLNPHYRTMGLFGSELWTYTLPRRVGADAAHRLTQDALPVGAAEAAALGLADEVLPGSRLEFERAVLDYAERLAHDAGYGRLLAARRAQREEDERRKPLEAYRVEELAEMSRDMFDDRHGFAAARAAFVGKRKPEVTPAHLAAHRELSGASAGAGVARSHM
;
A
#
# COMPACT_ATOMS: atom_id res chain seq x y z
N MET A 1 8.48 -4.04 27.54
CA MET A 1 7.12 -4.58 27.74
C MET A 1 6.83 -5.59 26.66
N ARG A 2 5.99 -6.57 26.96
CA ARG A 2 5.37 -7.50 26.02
C ARG A 2 4.08 -6.89 25.52
N ILE A 3 3.98 -6.67 24.21
CA ILE A 3 2.83 -6.04 23.57
C ILE A 3 2.21 -7.03 22.60
N LEU A 4 0.90 -7.26 22.76
CA LEU A 4 0.10 -8.01 21.79
C LEU A 4 -0.60 -7.02 20.86
N LEU A 5 -0.29 -7.07 19.57
CA LEU A 5 -1.08 -6.42 18.54
C LEU A 5 -2.24 -7.32 18.13
N LEU A 6 -3.46 -6.90 18.43
CA LEU A 6 -4.66 -7.62 18.06
C LEU A 6 -5.36 -6.90 16.91
N CYS A 7 -5.50 -7.56 15.75
CA CYS A 7 -5.92 -6.87 14.52
C CYS A 7 -6.75 -7.75 13.59
N SER A 8 -7.62 -7.15 12.76
CA SER A 8 -8.36 -7.91 11.74
C SER A 8 -7.49 -8.34 10.57
N SER A 9 -6.40 -7.62 10.33
CA SER A 9 -5.37 -7.99 9.36
C SER A 9 -4.06 -7.28 9.68
N PHE A 10 -2.95 -7.90 9.30
CA PHE A 10 -1.61 -7.30 9.39
C PHE A 10 -1.37 -6.30 8.24
N ASN A 11 -2.23 -5.29 8.17
CA ASN A 11 -2.24 -4.24 7.15
C ASN A 11 -1.11 -3.22 7.35
N GLY A 12 -1.01 -2.23 6.44
CA GLY A 12 0.03 -1.20 6.49
C GLY A 12 0.14 -0.47 7.84
N LEU A 13 -0.99 -0.09 8.46
CA LEU A 13 -0.97 0.54 9.79
C LEU A 13 -0.44 -0.42 10.86
N THR A 14 -0.90 -1.67 10.88
CA THR A 14 -0.46 -2.66 11.87
C THR A 14 1.02 -3.00 11.69
N GLN A 15 1.52 -3.10 10.46
CA GLN A 15 2.94 -3.27 10.18
C GLN A 15 3.78 -2.09 10.69
N ARG A 16 3.32 -0.84 10.49
CA ARG A 16 4.01 0.34 11.00
C ARG A 16 4.03 0.38 12.53
N ALA A 17 2.92 0.06 13.18
CA ALA A 17 2.84 -0.04 14.63
C ALA A 17 3.79 -1.12 15.17
N TRP A 18 3.83 -2.29 14.52
CA TRP A 18 4.75 -3.38 14.87
C TRP A 18 6.22 -2.96 14.75
N LEU A 19 6.59 -2.32 13.65
CA LEU A 19 7.94 -1.81 13.42
C LEU A 19 8.34 -0.77 14.48
N GLU A 20 7.48 0.20 14.74
CA GLU A 20 7.77 1.29 15.67
C GLU A 20 7.94 0.81 17.11
N LEU A 21 7.05 -0.09 17.57
CA LEU A 21 7.14 -0.66 18.91
C LEU A 21 8.40 -1.52 19.09
N ARG A 22 8.78 -2.31 18.08
CA ARG A 22 10.03 -3.10 18.13
C ARG A 22 11.26 -2.20 18.12
N ARG A 23 11.24 -1.13 17.33
CA ARG A 23 12.30 -0.10 17.31
C ARG A 23 12.46 0.57 18.67
N ALA A 24 11.37 0.74 19.41
CA ALA A 24 11.37 1.21 20.79
C ALA A 24 11.81 0.16 21.84
N GLY A 25 12.22 -1.05 21.41
CA GLY A 25 12.73 -2.10 22.28
C GLY A 25 11.64 -2.92 22.98
N HIS A 26 10.41 -2.90 22.48
CA HIS A 26 9.34 -3.77 22.99
C HIS A 26 9.37 -5.17 22.35
N ASP A 27 8.93 -6.16 23.11
CA ASP A 27 8.66 -7.51 22.59
C ASP A 27 7.23 -7.53 22.03
N VAL A 28 7.09 -7.70 20.72
CA VAL A 28 5.82 -7.49 20.01
C VAL A 28 5.43 -8.75 19.25
N THR A 29 4.27 -9.30 19.58
CA THR A 29 3.63 -10.40 18.84
C THR A 29 2.30 -9.94 18.27
N VAL A 30 1.87 -10.56 17.18
CA VAL A 30 0.60 -10.24 16.51
C VAL A 30 -0.36 -11.42 16.62
N GLU A 31 -1.64 -11.15 16.82
CA GLU A 31 -2.72 -12.10 16.64
C GLU A 31 -3.81 -11.51 15.73
N LEU A 32 -4.32 -12.32 14.80
CA LEU A 32 -5.50 -11.97 14.03
C LEU A 32 -6.78 -12.18 14.85
N ALA A 33 -7.69 -11.22 14.81
CA ALA A 33 -8.98 -11.27 15.48
C ALA A 33 -9.98 -12.19 14.75
N LEU A 34 -9.70 -13.50 14.75
CA LEU A 34 -10.47 -14.50 13.99
C LEU A 34 -11.75 -14.94 14.71
N SER A 35 -11.67 -15.09 16.04
CA SER A 35 -12.80 -15.40 16.91
C SER A 35 -12.52 -14.98 18.35
N GLU A 36 -13.55 -14.88 19.19
CA GLU A 36 -13.38 -14.61 20.63
C GLU A 36 -12.43 -15.61 21.30
N GLN A 37 -12.57 -16.90 21.01
CA GLN A 37 -11.73 -17.95 21.58
C GLN A 37 -10.26 -17.77 21.20
N VAL A 38 -9.99 -17.46 19.92
CA VAL A 38 -8.63 -17.23 19.41
C VAL A 38 -7.98 -16.02 20.09
N MET A 39 -8.75 -14.93 20.27
CA MET A 39 -8.25 -13.71 20.93
C MET A 39 -7.92 -13.94 22.41
N LEU A 40 -8.80 -14.66 23.13
CA LEU A 40 -8.58 -14.98 24.54
C LEU A 40 -7.38 -15.92 24.74
N GLU A 41 -7.25 -16.94 23.89
CA GLU A 41 -6.11 -17.85 23.91
C GLU A 41 -4.80 -17.10 23.65
N ALA A 42 -4.75 -16.24 22.63
CA ALA A 42 -3.55 -15.47 22.32
C ALA A 42 -3.13 -14.57 23.50
N ALA A 43 -4.08 -13.90 24.16
CA ALA A 43 -3.78 -13.11 25.36
C ALA A 43 -3.27 -13.98 26.53
N GLN A 44 -3.81 -15.19 26.71
CA GLN A 44 -3.34 -16.13 27.74
C GLN A 44 -1.92 -16.64 27.47
N LEU A 45 -1.60 -16.94 26.21
CA LEU A 45 -0.29 -17.42 25.77
C LEU A 45 0.76 -16.30 25.81
N ALA A 46 0.44 -15.15 25.23
CA ALA A 46 1.36 -14.01 25.14
C ALA A 46 1.60 -13.34 26.50
N LYS A 47 0.63 -13.42 27.43
CA LYS A 47 0.64 -12.73 28.73
C LYS A 47 1.07 -11.26 28.59
N PRO A 48 0.42 -10.47 27.73
CA PRO A 48 0.88 -9.13 27.39
C PRO A 48 0.81 -8.19 28.59
N ASP A 49 1.71 -7.21 28.64
CA ASP A 49 1.63 -6.09 29.59
C ASP A 49 0.65 -5.00 29.07
N LEU A 50 0.39 -5.04 27.76
CA LEU A 50 -0.49 -4.14 27.01
C LEU A 50 -1.00 -4.82 25.72
N VAL A 51 -2.29 -4.68 25.42
CA VAL A 51 -2.89 -5.02 24.13
C VAL A 51 -3.17 -3.73 23.36
N ILE A 52 -2.71 -3.65 22.11
CA ILE A 52 -3.02 -2.54 21.21
C ILE A 52 -3.78 -3.10 20.01
N CYS A 53 -4.85 -2.42 19.60
CA CYS A 53 -5.64 -2.76 18.43
C CYS A 53 -5.52 -1.65 17.37
N PRO A 54 -4.50 -1.68 16.48
CA PRO A 54 -4.31 -0.65 15.46
C PRO A 54 -5.41 -0.64 14.39
N PHE A 55 -5.97 -1.81 14.09
CA PHE A 55 -7.01 -1.99 13.10
C PHE A 55 -7.90 -3.18 13.47
N LEU A 56 -9.16 -2.91 13.83
CA LEU A 56 -10.08 -3.93 14.29
C LEU A 56 -11.50 -3.69 13.77
N LYS A 57 -12.12 -4.74 13.23
CA LYS A 57 -13.53 -4.80 12.81
C LYS A 57 -14.37 -5.59 13.80
N GLU A 58 -13.76 -6.55 14.47
CA GLU A 58 -14.37 -7.41 15.46
C GLU A 58 -14.43 -6.71 16.83
N LYS A 59 -15.43 -7.04 17.66
CA LYS A 59 -15.48 -6.55 19.03
C LYS A 59 -14.40 -7.26 19.86
N VAL A 60 -13.65 -6.52 20.67
CA VAL A 60 -12.74 -7.11 21.66
C VAL A 60 -13.57 -7.83 22.74
N PRO A 61 -13.28 -9.10 23.08
CA PRO A 61 -14.03 -9.84 24.10
C PRO A 61 -14.02 -9.13 25.45
N THR A 62 -15.18 -9.09 26.12
CA THR A 62 -15.35 -8.44 27.43
C THR A 62 -14.33 -8.93 28.46
N ARG A 63 -14.12 -10.25 28.52
CA ARG A 63 -13.14 -10.86 29.43
C ARG A 63 -11.70 -10.38 29.16
N LEU A 64 -11.35 -10.10 27.91
CA LEU A 64 -10.01 -9.67 27.53
C LEU A 64 -9.75 -8.25 28.06
N TRP A 65 -10.57 -7.27 27.71
CA TRP A 65 -10.30 -5.88 28.12
C TRP A 65 -10.59 -5.61 29.60
N GLN A 66 -11.36 -6.47 30.29
CA GLN A 66 -11.50 -6.41 31.75
C GLN A 66 -10.26 -6.90 32.51
N THR A 67 -9.44 -7.76 31.91
CA THR A 67 -8.26 -8.36 32.56
C THR A 67 -6.94 -7.84 32.02
N GLN A 68 -6.94 -7.28 30.81
CA GLN A 68 -5.77 -6.74 30.12
C GLN A 68 -6.01 -5.29 29.73
N ARG A 69 -5.03 -4.42 29.98
CA ARG A 69 -5.06 -3.06 29.46
C ARG A 69 -5.09 -3.13 27.94
N THR A 70 -6.22 -2.73 27.36
CA THR A 70 -6.48 -2.85 25.92
C THR A 70 -6.81 -1.49 25.35
N VAL A 71 -6.01 -1.06 24.37
CA VAL A 71 -6.14 0.26 23.72
C VAL A 71 -6.46 0.08 22.25
N ILE A 72 -7.53 0.73 21.79
CA ILE A 72 -7.99 0.74 20.41
C ILE A 72 -7.55 2.05 19.76
N ILE A 73 -7.01 1.95 18.55
CA ILE A 73 -6.72 3.12 17.72
C ILE A 73 -7.91 3.40 16.82
N HIS A 74 -8.60 4.49 17.11
CA HIS A 74 -9.78 4.94 16.38
C HIS A 74 -9.41 6.02 15.36
N PRO A 75 -9.76 5.88 14.06
CA PRO A 75 -9.44 6.85 13.02
C PRO A 75 -10.41 8.05 13.03
N GLY A 76 -10.58 8.67 14.19
CA GLY A 76 -11.39 9.86 14.42
C GLY A 76 -10.86 10.71 15.58
N PRO A 77 -11.19 12.02 15.62
CA PRO A 77 -10.82 12.91 16.71
C PRO A 77 -11.57 12.53 18.01
N PRO A 78 -11.18 13.11 19.16
CA PRO A 78 -11.84 12.83 20.44
C PRO A 78 -13.37 12.97 20.37
N GLY A 79 -14.07 11.92 20.80
CA GLY A 79 -15.53 11.84 20.82
C GLY A 79 -16.19 11.32 19.55
N ASP A 80 -15.43 11.16 18.45
CA ASP A 80 -15.92 10.50 17.24
C ASP A 80 -16.04 9.00 17.50
N ARG A 81 -17.17 8.41 17.11
CA ARG A 81 -17.46 6.99 17.39
C ARG A 81 -18.16 6.34 16.20
N GLY A 82 -17.88 5.06 16.01
CA GLY A 82 -18.55 4.21 15.03
C GLY A 82 -17.66 3.77 13.88
N PRO A 83 -18.12 2.80 13.06
CA PRO A 83 -17.26 2.04 12.17
C PRO A 83 -16.99 2.69 10.81
N SER A 84 -17.46 3.93 10.58
CA SER A 84 -17.39 4.61 9.27
C SER A 84 -16.87 6.04 9.39
N SER A 85 -16.01 6.30 10.38
CA SER A 85 -15.44 7.62 10.70
C SER A 85 -14.84 8.35 9.50
N LEU A 86 -13.92 7.71 8.77
CA LEU A 86 -13.27 8.33 7.61
C LEU A 86 -14.24 8.52 6.43
N ASP A 87 -15.17 7.60 6.23
CA ASP A 87 -16.20 7.74 5.21
C ASP A 87 -17.00 9.03 5.48
N TRP A 88 -17.44 9.24 6.72
CA TRP A 88 -18.22 10.40 7.12
C TRP A 88 -17.40 11.69 7.08
N ALA A 89 -16.15 11.67 7.53
CA ALA A 89 -15.28 12.84 7.51
C ALA A 89 -15.09 13.39 6.09
N ILE A 90 -14.91 12.51 5.11
CA ILE A 90 -14.77 12.89 3.70
C ILE A 90 -16.11 13.38 3.13
N LEU A 91 -17.22 12.69 3.46
CA LEU A 91 -18.54 13.04 2.94
C LEU A 91 -19.05 14.38 3.48
N ASP A 92 -18.84 14.64 4.77
CA ASP A 92 -19.25 15.88 5.44
C ASP A 92 -18.31 17.05 5.13
N GLY A 93 -17.16 16.79 4.49
CA GLY A 93 -16.18 17.82 4.17
C GLY A 93 -15.54 18.44 5.41
N GLU A 94 -15.27 17.63 6.43
CA GLU A 94 -14.67 18.09 7.68
C GLU A 94 -13.32 18.78 7.39
N PRO A 95 -13.05 20.00 7.89
CA PRO A 95 -11.83 20.74 7.57
C PRO A 95 -10.59 20.20 8.33
N THR A 96 -10.84 19.52 9.45
CA THR A 96 -9.84 18.90 10.30
C THR A 96 -10.32 17.53 10.73
N TRP A 97 -9.40 16.58 10.84
CA TRP A 97 -9.71 15.25 11.36
C TRP A 97 -8.65 14.81 12.36
N GLY A 98 -8.71 13.56 12.82
CA GLY A 98 -7.76 13.07 13.81
C GLY A 98 -7.80 11.57 14.04
N VAL A 99 -7.00 11.15 15.01
CA VAL A 99 -6.90 9.78 15.51
C VAL A 99 -6.91 9.83 17.03
N THR A 100 -7.62 8.89 17.66
CA THR A 100 -7.75 8.79 19.11
C THR A 100 -7.34 7.39 19.57
N ALA A 101 -6.55 7.31 20.63
CA ALA A 101 -6.27 6.07 21.33
C ALA A 101 -7.21 6.01 22.53
N LEU A 102 -8.09 5.02 22.54
CA LEU A 102 -9.13 4.86 23.54
C LEU A 102 -9.02 3.50 24.22
N GLN A 103 -9.29 3.46 25.52
CA GLN A 103 -9.34 2.20 26.25
C GLN A 103 -10.59 1.42 25.85
N ALA A 104 -10.47 0.11 25.65
CA ALA A 104 -11.62 -0.73 25.38
C ALA A 104 -12.58 -0.76 26.58
N VAL A 105 -13.86 -0.52 26.31
CA VAL A 105 -14.99 -0.60 27.25
C VAL A 105 -16.17 -1.28 26.53
N GLU A 106 -17.27 -1.51 27.24
CA GLU A 106 -18.46 -2.17 26.68
C GLU A 106 -19.10 -1.37 25.53
N GLU A 107 -19.20 -0.05 25.70
CA GLU A 107 -19.76 0.85 24.68
C GLU A 107 -18.71 1.20 23.61
N MET A 108 -19.08 1.04 22.34
CA MET A 108 -18.19 1.24 21.19
C MET A 108 -17.58 2.66 21.19
N ASP A 109 -16.26 2.71 21.11
CA ASP A 109 -15.45 3.93 21.03
C ASP A 109 -15.73 4.98 22.14
N ALA A 110 -16.29 4.56 23.28
CA ALA A 110 -16.69 5.46 24.36
C ALA A 110 -15.71 5.44 25.56
N GLY A 111 -14.61 4.71 25.44
CA GLY A 111 -13.69 4.52 26.55
C GLY A 111 -12.81 5.72 26.85
N PRO A 112 -12.15 5.72 28.03
CA PRO A 112 -11.16 6.74 28.39
C PRO A 112 -10.08 6.95 27.33
N ILE A 113 -9.75 8.20 27.06
CA ILE A 113 -8.80 8.64 26.05
C ILE A 113 -7.38 8.59 26.63
N TRP A 114 -6.51 7.84 25.97
CA TRP A 114 -5.08 7.77 26.24
C TRP A 114 -4.33 8.92 25.60
N GLY A 115 -4.76 9.36 24.42
CA GLY A 115 -4.20 10.50 23.70
C GLY A 115 -4.88 10.63 22.34
N TYR A 116 -4.58 11.72 21.62
CA TYR A 116 -5.08 11.95 20.28
C TYR A 116 -4.10 12.80 19.46
N ARG A 117 -4.32 12.81 18.14
CA ARG A 117 -3.67 13.69 17.18
C ARG A 117 -4.72 14.25 16.24
N THR A 118 -4.55 15.50 15.83
CA THR A 118 -5.38 16.14 14.81
C THR A 118 -4.53 16.57 13.63
N PHE A 119 -5.13 16.62 12.45
CA PHE A 119 -4.47 17.07 11.23
C PHE A 119 -5.48 17.78 10.31
N PRO A 120 -5.03 18.71 9.47
CA PRO A 120 -5.89 19.33 8.46
C PRO A 120 -6.29 18.30 7.41
N MET A 121 -7.55 18.35 6.96
CA MET A 121 -7.98 17.58 5.81
C MET A 121 -7.50 18.26 4.52
N PRO A 122 -7.14 17.49 3.47
CA PRO A 122 -6.74 18.07 2.19
C PRO A 122 -7.83 18.95 1.59
N ALA A 123 -7.43 20.00 0.86
CA ALA A 123 -8.37 20.96 0.26
C ALA A 123 -9.33 20.29 -0.75
N GLU A 124 -8.82 19.34 -1.55
CA GLU A 124 -9.67 18.44 -2.32
C GLU A 124 -10.03 17.21 -1.49
N PRO A 125 -11.27 16.68 -1.60
CA PRO A 125 -11.65 15.44 -0.92
C PRO A 125 -10.65 14.32 -1.26
N PRO A 126 -9.96 13.71 -0.28
CA PRO A 126 -9.00 12.65 -0.55
C PRO A 126 -9.70 11.32 -0.80
N ARG A 127 -9.06 10.40 -1.54
CA ARG A 127 -9.44 8.97 -1.51
C ARG A 127 -9.31 8.47 -0.07
N LYS A 128 -10.30 7.72 0.43
CA LYS A 128 -10.26 7.19 1.80
C LYS A 128 -9.02 6.33 2.07
N SER A 129 -8.60 5.52 1.11
CA SER A 129 -7.36 4.73 1.23
C SER A 129 -6.13 5.62 1.42
N ALA A 130 -6.03 6.73 0.67
CA ALA A 130 -4.94 7.69 0.76
C ALA A 130 -4.90 8.38 2.12
N LEU A 131 -6.08 8.78 2.62
CA LEU A 131 -6.22 9.38 3.94
C LEU A 131 -5.81 8.40 5.04
N TYR A 132 -6.25 7.14 4.93
CA TYR A 132 -5.94 6.06 5.88
C TYR A 132 -4.44 5.73 5.91
N ASN A 133 -3.83 5.53 4.74
CA ASN A 133 -2.42 5.12 4.61
C ASN A 133 -1.43 6.28 4.81
N GLY A 134 -1.88 7.53 4.69
CA GLY A 134 -1.09 8.74 4.90
C GLY A 134 -1.34 9.35 6.28
N PRO A 135 -2.03 10.52 6.38
CA PRO A 135 -2.16 11.27 7.63
C PRO A 135 -2.69 10.47 8.83
N VAL A 136 -3.68 9.59 8.61
CA VAL A 136 -4.23 8.75 9.70
C VAL A 136 -3.18 7.79 10.22
N ALA A 137 -2.47 7.08 9.34
CA ALA A 137 -1.44 6.13 9.77
C ALA A 137 -0.23 6.83 10.41
N ASP A 138 0.15 8.02 9.93
CA ASP A 138 1.21 8.83 10.54
C ASP A 138 0.84 9.21 11.98
N ALA A 139 -0.34 9.81 12.17
CA ALA A 139 -0.87 10.17 13.48
C ALA A 139 -1.06 8.96 14.42
N ALA A 140 -1.55 7.84 13.89
CA ALA A 140 -1.78 6.62 14.64
C ALA A 140 -0.48 6.01 15.18
N VAL A 141 0.59 6.00 14.39
CA VAL A 141 1.87 5.40 14.79
C VAL A 141 2.56 6.23 15.88
N GLU A 142 2.54 7.56 15.76
CA GLU A 142 2.98 8.44 16.85
C GLU A 142 2.22 8.17 18.14
N LEU A 143 0.90 7.99 18.02
CA LEU A 143 0.04 7.76 19.16
C LEU A 143 0.24 6.36 19.77
N VAL A 144 0.54 5.34 18.96
CA VAL A 144 0.90 4.00 19.44
C VAL A 144 2.17 4.04 20.30
N ALA A 145 3.20 4.80 19.88
CA ALA A 145 4.41 4.98 20.68
C ALA A 145 4.12 5.69 22.01
N GLU A 146 3.28 6.73 21.98
CA GLU A 146 2.84 7.44 23.19
C GLU A 146 2.06 6.52 24.15
N VAL A 147 1.16 5.70 23.62
CA VAL A 147 0.37 4.71 24.38
C VAL A 147 1.29 3.72 25.08
N ALA A 148 2.32 3.20 24.40
CA ALA A 148 3.28 2.29 25.00
C ALA A 148 4.09 2.97 26.12
N ALA A 149 4.56 4.21 25.90
CA ALA A 149 5.26 4.97 26.93
C ALA A 149 4.38 5.21 28.17
N LYS A 150 3.11 5.60 27.96
CA LYS A 150 2.12 5.80 29.04
C LYS A 150 1.80 4.50 29.77
N ALA A 151 1.72 3.37 29.07
CA ALA A 151 1.42 2.09 29.69
C ALA A 151 2.57 1.59 30.59
N ALA A 152 3.80 2.01 30.31
CA ALA A 152 4.96 1.74 31.16
C ALA A 152 4.98 2.56 32.46
N ASP A 153 4.28 3.69 32.49
CA ASP A 153 4.11 4.51 33.69
C ASP A 153 2.93 4.00 34.54
N PRO A 154 3.18 3.44 35.75
CA PRO A 154 2.12 2.93 36.60
C PRO A 154 1.21 4.02 37.18
N SER A 155 1.62 5.29 37.15
CA SER A 155 0.83 6.42 37.62
C SER A 155 -0.13 6.97 36.57
N PHE A 156 0.08 6.61 35.30
CA PHE A 156 -0.75 7.09 34.20
C PHE A 156 -2.19 6.58 34.31
N THR A 157 -3.14 7.51 34.22
CA THR A 157 -4.57 7.20 34.12
C THR A 157 -5.15 7.92 32.90
N PRO A 158 -5.87 7.22 31.99
CA PRO A 158 -6.48 7.85 30.83
C PRO A 158 -7.64 8.77 31.23
N ALA A 159 -7.86 9.82 30.44
CA ALA A 159 -8.90 10.80 30.72
C ALA A 159 -10.28 10.26 30.29
N PRO A 160 -11.33 10.33 31.12
CA PRO A 160 -12.68 9.97 30.69
C PRO A 160 -13.12 10.79 29.47
N LEU A 161 -13.89 10.17 28.58
CA LEU A 161 -14.54 10.89 27.48
C LEU A 161 -15.57 11.87 28.07
N ASP A 162 -15.39 13.17 27.80
CA ASP A 162 -16.28 14.23 28.29
C ASP A 162 -16.61 15.21 27.16
N TYR A 163 -17.83 15.12 26.62
CA TYR A 163 -18.33 15.97 25.54
C TYR A 163 -18.46 17.46 25.90
N ARG A 164 -18.25 17.84 27.17
CA ARG A 164 -18.22 19.27 27.59
C ARG A 164 -16.86 19.92 27.35
N ARG A 165 -15.83 19.13 27.05
CA ARG A 165 -14.47 19.62 26.82
C ARG A 165 -14.33 20.17 25.39
N PRO A 166 -13.74 21.37 25.21
CA PRO A 166 -13.61 21.99 23.89
C PRO A 166 -12.87 21.14 22.85
N GLU A 167 -11.93 20.30 23.29
CA GLU A 167 -11.17 19.40 22.41
C GLU A 167 -11.97 18.18 21.92
N VAL A 168 -13.12 17.88 22.53
CA VAL A 168 -13.99 16.75 22.16
C VAL A 168 -15.01 17.22 21.13
N VAL A 169 -14.57 17.22 19.87
CA VAL A 169 -15.35 17.73 18.72
C VAL A 169 -16.11 16.65 17.95
N GLY A 170 -15.79 15.37 18.20
CA GLY A 170 -16.44 14.26 17.52
C GLY A 170 -17.84 13.94 18.07
N ARG A 171 -18.52 12.98 17.43
CA ARG A 171 -19.84 12.51 17.84
C ARG A 171 -20.03 11.03 17.50
N LEU A 172 -21.06 10.41 18.09
CA LEU A 172 -21.50 9.11 17.62
C LEU A 172 -22.06 9.23 16.21
N ARG A 173 -21.50 8.45 15.28
CA ARG A 173 -21.95 8.38 13.89
C ARG A 173 -22.54 7.00 13.60
N PRO A 174 -23.66 6.92 12.86
CA PRO A 174 -24.19 5.64 12.45
C PRO A 174 -23.21 4.94 11.49
N ALA A 175 -23.25 3.60 11.48
CA ALA A 175 -22.61 2.87 10.40
C ALA A 175 -23.19 3.32 9.06
N MET A 176 -22.35 3.73 8.12
CA MET A 176 -22.83 4.11 6.80
C MET A 176 -23.47 2.91 6.12
N ARG A 177 -24.66 3.13 5.55
CA ARG A 177 -25.44 2.14 4.80
C ARG A 177 -25.07 2.18 3.32
N HIS A 178 -25.66 1.28 2.55
CA HIS A 178 -25.49 1.31 1.09
C HIS A 178 -26.08 2.58 0.46
N ALA A 179 -27.26 3.03 0.93
CA ALA A 179 -27.92 4.23 0.44
C ALA A 179 -27.07 5.50 0.65
N ASP A 180 -26.30 5.57 1.73
CA ASP A 180 -25.46 6.74 2.05
C ASP A 180 -24.25 6.86 1.09
N ARG A 181 -23.95 5.81 0.30
CA ARG A 181 -22.82 5.73 -0.63
C ARG A 181 -23.23 5.67 -2.11
N GLU A 182 -24.53 5.65 -2.37
CA GLU A 182 -25.07 5.65 -3.72
C GLU A 182 -25.02 7.07 -4.28
N PHE A 183 -24.68 7.21 -5.56
CA PHE A 183 -24.69 8.50 -6.23
C PHE A 183 -25.34 8.41 -7.60
N SER A 184 -25.91 9.53 -8.01
CA SER A 184 -26.35 9.74 -9.38
C SER A 184 -25.27 10.47 -10.15
N TRP A 185 -25.05 10.07 -11.40
CA TRP A 185 -24.20 10.84 -12.31
C TRP A 185 -24.77 12.24 -12.60
N GLU A 186 -26.07 12.46 -12.40
CA GLU A 186 -26.70 13.79 -12.53
C GLU A 186 -26.22 14.79 -11.47
N GLU A 187 -25.54 14.33 -10.43
CA GLU A 187 -24.95 15.21 -9.44
C GLU A 187 -23.76 15.99 -9.99
N PRO A 188 -23.46 17.18 -9.44
CA PRO A 188 -22.26 17.93 -9.76
C PRO A 188 -21.00 17.08 -9.60
N THR A 189 -19.99 17.35 -10.43
CA THR A 189 -18.69 16.67 -10.44
C THR A 189 -18.08 16.55 -9.04
N ASP A 190 -18.14 17.62 -8.25
CA ASP A 190 -17.63 17.66 -6.88
C ASP A 190 -18.35 16.70 -5.91
N ALA A 191 -19.66 16.54 -6.06
CA ALA A 191 -20.45 15.62 -5.25
C ALA A 191 -20.12 14.17 -5.60
N VAL A 192 -19.99 13.87 -6.91
CA VAL A 192 -19.57 12.55 -7.40
C VAL A 192 -18.17 12.20 -6.88
N LEU A 193 -17.20 13.11 -7.04
CA LEU A 193 -15.83 12.92 -6.55
C LEU A 193 -15.83 12.64 -5.04
N ARG A 194 -16.50 13.49 -4.25
CA ARG A 194 -16.54 13.33 -2.79
C ARG A 194 -17.13 11.98 -2.37
N ARG A 195 -18.26 11.57 -2.96
CA ARG A 195 -18.94 10.32 -2.57
C ARG A 195 -18.16 9.08 -2.97
N VAL A 196 -17.59 9.07 -4.18
CA VAL A 196 -16.74 7.96 -4.62
C VAL A 196 -15.47 7.90 -3.79
N ARG A 197 -14.80 9.03 -3.55
CA ARG A 197 -13.55 9.08 -2.76
C ARG A 197 -13.75 8.67 -1.29
N ALA A 198 -14.89 8.98 -0.67
CA ALA A 198 -15.27 8.48 0.67
C ALA A 198 -15.43 6.95 0.72
N ALA A 199 -15.81 6.33 -0.41
CA ALA A 199 -15.96 4.89 -0.56
C ALA A 199 -14.75 4.20 -1.23
N ASP A 200 -13.70 4.94 -1.56
CA ASP A 200 -12.52 4.42 -2.26
C ASP A 200 -11.68 3.52 -1.34
N GLY A 201 -11.03 2.51 -1.90
CA GLY A 201 -10.45 1.38 -1.18
C GLY A 201 -11.51 0.32 -0.83
N ALA A 202 -12.60 0.71 -0.17
CA ALA A 202 -13.80 -0.10 0.05
C ALA A 202 -14.95 0.77 0.62
N PRO A 203 -16.23 0.51 0.31
CA PRO A 203 -16.75 -0.57 -0.55
C PRO A 203 -16.89 -0.21 -2.03
N GLY A 204 -16.63 1.07 -2.40
CA GLY A 204 -16.85 1.66 -3.73
C GLY A 204 -18.19 2.36 -3.86
N GLY A 205 -18.19 3.51 -4.56
CA GLY A 205 -19.41 4.28 -4.82
C GLY A 205 -20.34 3.51 -5.75
N ARG A 206 -21.62 3.38 -5.40
CA ARG A 206 -22.55 2.57 -6.21
C ARG A 206 -23.16 3.42 -7.31
N ALA A 207 -23.16 2.92 -8.54
CA ALA A 207 -23.80 3.58 -9.68
C ALA A 207 -24.20 2.58 -10.78
N LEU A 208 -25.03 3.05 -11.72
CA LEU A 208 -25.26 2.40 -13.01
C LEU A 208 -24.38 3.10 -14.06
N LEU A 209 -23.61 2.34 -14.83
CA LEU A 209 -22.79 2.89 -15.93
C LEU A 209 -22.94 2.01 -17.16
N ALA A 210 -23.35 2.59 -18.29
CA ALA A 210 -23.63 1.86 -19.52
C ALA A 210 -24.57 0.63 -19.33
N GLY A 211 -25.55 0.75 -18.42
CA GLY A 211 -26.48 -0.34 -18.09
C GLY A 211 -25.92 -1.42 -17.16
N THR A 212 -24.66 -1.29 -16.71
CA THR A 212 -24.02 -2.22 -15.78
C THR A 212 -24.04 -1.66 -14.35
N SER A 213 -24.50 -2.44 -13.38
CA SER A 213 -24.41 -2.07 -11.96
C SER A 213 -22.97 -2.23 -11.46
N VAL A 214 -22.38 -1.14 -10.99
CA VAL A 214 -20.96 -1.08 -10.66
C VAL A 214 -20.70 -0.40 -9.32
N ARG A 215 -19.54 -0.72 -8.77
CA ARG A 215 -18.84 0.00 -7.72
C ARG A 215 -17.69 0.77 -8.37
N VAL A 216 -17.68 2.08 -8.16
CA VAL A 216 -16.75 3.04 -8.74
C VAL A 216 -15.63 3.34 -7.75
N PHE A 217 -14.40 3.43 -8.26
CA PHE A 217 -13.18 3.73 -7.52
C PHE A 217 -12.27 4.61 -8.38
N ASP A 218 -11.24 5.19 -7.77
CA ASP A 218 -10.11 5.80 -8.45
C ASP A 218 -10.53 6.92 -9.40
N VAL A 219 -11.16 7.95 -8.83
CA VAL A 219 -11.76 9.04 -9.60
C VAL A 219 -10.95 10.34 -9.57
N TYR A 220 -10.82 10.94 -10.76
CA TYR A 220 -10.14 12.21 -10.98
C TYR A 220 -11.06 13.16 -11.74
N ARG A 221 -10.97 14.46 -11.46
CA ARG A 221 -11.74 15.46 -12.19
C ARG A 221 -11.36 15.40 -13.68
N GLY A 222 -12.37 15.33 -14.54
CA GLY A 222 -12.20 15.44 -15.98
C GLY A 222 -12.34 16.89 -16.47
N PRO A 223 -12.08 17.16 -17.76
CA PRO A 223 -12.36 18.45 -18.36
C PRO A 223 -13.85 18.82 -18.26
N ALA A 224 -14.16 20.12 -18.27
CA ALA A 224 -15.53 20.61 -18.35
C ALA A 224 -16.11 20.29 -19.73
N LEU A 225 -16.78 19.13 -19.84
CA LEU A 225 -17.41 18.64 -21.06
C LEU A 225 -18.91 18.50 -20.86
N SER A 226 -19.68 19.17 -21.72
CA SER A 226 -21.13 18.99 -21.79
C SER A 226 -21.47 17.63 -22.40
N GLY A 227 -22.42 16.94 -21.79
CA GLY A 227 -22.92 15.66 -22.27
C GLY A 227 -24.02 15.15 -21.34
N ARG A 228 -24.63 14.03 -21.70
CA ARG A 228 -25.66 13.42 -20.86
C ARG A 228 -24.99 12.78 -19.63
N PRO A 229 -25.39 13.12 -18.40
CA PRO A 229 -24.81 12.49 -17.21
C PRO A 229 -24.87 10.96 -17.26
N GLY A 230 -23.78 10.31 -16.87
CA GLY A 230 -23.65 8.85 -16.85
C GLY A 230 -23.31 8.20 -18.19
N THR A 231 -23.08 8.98 -19.26
CA THR A 231 -22.56 8.44 -20.52
C THR A 231 -21.04 8.57 -20.59
N VAL A 232 -20.40 7.60 -21.24
CA VAL A 232 -18.95 7.59 -21.46
C VAL A 232 -18.59 8.58 -22.57
N ALA A 233 -17.72 9.54 -22.25
CA ALA A 233 -17.22 10.58 -23.14
C ALA A 233 -15.93 10.18 -23.87
N GLY A 234 -15.19 9.22 -23.31
CA GLY A 234 -13.93 8.75 -23.87
C GLY A 234 -13.22 7.77 -22.95
N ARG A 235 -12.04 7.33 -23.36
CA ARG A 235 -11.17 6.45 -22.58
C ARG A 235 -9.72 6.91 -22.68
N ARG A 236 -8.92 6.50 -21.70
CA ARG A 236 -7.47 6.60 -21.74
C ARG A 236 -6.84 5.65 -20.75
N GLU A 237 -5.84 4.88 -21.18
CA GLU A 237 -4.96 4.15 -20.26
C GLU A 237 -5.70 3.19 -19.30
N GLY A 238 -6.83 2.62 -19.73
CA GLY A 238 -7.69 1.74 -18.91
C GLY A 238 -8.77 2.45 -18.11
N ALA A 239 -8.74 3.79 -18.04
CA ALA A 239 -9.76 4.64 -17.42
C ALA A 239 -10.84 5.07 -18.42
N LEU A 240 -12.02 5.41 -17.90
CA LEU A 240 -13.15 5.96 -18.66
C LEU A 240 -13.45 7.39 -18.23
N LEU A 241 -13.67 8.28 -19.18
CA LEU A 241 -14.21 9.61 -18.91
C LEU A 241 -15.73 9.54 -18.93
N VAL A 242 -16.39 9.92 -17.83
CA VAL A 242 -17.85 9.82 -17.67
C VAL A 242 -18.42 11.21 -17.40
N HIS A 243 -19.48 11.59 -18.12
CA HIS A 243 -20.18 12.85 -17.87
C HIS A 243 -20.89 12.84 -16.52
N THR A 244 -20.87 13.99 -15.86
CA THR A 244 -21.60 14.29 -14.63
C THR A 244 -22.61 15.42 -14.88
N GLY A 245 -23.30 15.89 -13.84
CA GLY A 245 -24.30 16.95 -13.97
C GLY A 245 -23.77 18.28 -14.53
N ASP A 246 -22.49 18.58 -14.33
CA ASP A 246 -21.86 19.87 -14.70
C ASP A 246 -20.51 19.72 -15.42
N GLY A 247 -20.04 18.50 -15.68
CA GLY A 247 -18.73 18.26 -16.27
C GLY A 247 -18.45 16.79 -16.53
N SER A 248 -17.28 16.33 -16.11
CA SER A 248 -16.89 14.93 -16.27
C SER A 248 -15.90 14.46 -15.21
N VAL A 249 -15.81 13.14 -15.04
CA VAL A 249 -14.91 12.47 -14.11
C VAL A 249 -14.20 11.32 -14.84
N TRP A 250 -12.89 11.23 -14.70
CA TRP A 250 -12.13 10.04 -15.03
C TRP A 250 -12.35 8.98 -13.97
N VAL A 251 -12.74 7.79 -14.39
CA VAL A 251 -12.94 6.59 -13.56
C VAL A 251 -11.86 5.59 -13.93
N GLY A 252 -10.87 5.42 -13.05
CA GLY A 252 -9.78 4.47 -13.27
C GLY A 252 -10.21 3.03 -13.07
N HIS A 253 -11.03 2.76 -12.05
CA HIS A 253 -11.35 1.39 -11.64
C HIS A 253 -12.84 1.17 -11.35
N LEU A 254 -13.31 -0.02 -11.74
CA LEU A 254 -14.66 -0.50 -11.50
C LEU A 254 -14.63 -1.90 -10.87
N ARG A 255 -15.74 -2.27 -10.23
CA ARG A 255 -16.08 -3.66 -9.88
C ARG A 255 -17.56 -3.84 -10.14
N ARG A 256 -17.98 -4.93 -10.80
CA ARG A 256 -19.41 -5.25 -10.93
C ARG A 256 -20.04 -5.41 -9.55
N ASP A 257 -21.26 -4.92 -9.36
CA ASP A 257 -21.96 -5.02 -8.07
C ASP A 257 -22.60 -6.40 -7.89
N GLU A 258 -21.78 -7.46 -7.97
CA GLU A 258 -22.20 -8.86 -7.88
C GLU A 258 -21.19 -9.68 -7.05
N PRO A 259 -21.62 -10.80 -6.44
CA PRO A 259 -20.73 -11.67 -5.67
C PRO A 259 -19.55 -12.19 -6.50
N GLY A 260 -18.35 -12.22 -5.91
CA GLY A 260 -17.15 -12.73 -6.58
C GLY A 260 -16.48 -11.76 -7.56
N ALA A 261 -17.12 -10.65 -7.93
CA ALA A 261 -16.49 -9.65 -8.78
C ALA A 261 -15.32 -8.95 -8.08
N VAL A 262 -14.29 -8.62 -8.88
CA VAL A 262 -13.04 -8.02 -8.42
C VAL A 262 -12.86 -6.63 -9.01
N LYS A 263 -12.00 -5.81 -8.40
CA LYS A 263 -11.71 -4.47 -8.94
C LYS A 263 -10.74 -4.59 -10.11
N LEU A 264 -11.08 -3.98 -11.24
CA LEU A 264 -10.30 -3.98 -12.47
C LEU A 264 -10.32 -2.58 -13.10
N PRO A 265 -9.42 -2.30 -14.06
CA PRO A 265 -9.51 -1.09 -14.87
C PRO A 265 -10.92 -0.92 -15.47
N ALA A 266 -11.42 0.31 -15.49
CA ALA A 266 -12.80 0.60 -15.88
C ALA A 266 -13.13 0.09 -17.31
N VAL A 267 -12.19 0.25 -18.24
CA VAL A 267 -12.31 -0.27 -19.62
C VAL A 267 -12.47 -1.79 -19.61
N THR A 268 -11.72 -2.52 -18.77
CA THR A 268 -11.80 -3.98 -18.67
C THR A 268 -13.17 -4.45 -18.16
N VAL A 269 -13.78 -3.73 -17.21
CA VAL A 269 -15.09 -4.10 -16.65
C VAL A 269 -16.23 -3.91 -17.65
N LEU A 270 -16.21 -2.82 -18.42
CA LEU A 270 -17.24 -2.53 -19.43
C LEU A 270 -16.99 -3.22 -20.78
N GLY A 271 -15.77 -3.70 -21.04
CA GLY A 271 -15.45 -4.49 -22.23
C GLY A 271 -15.79 -3.78 -23.53
N GLU A 272 -16.59 -4.43 -24.39
CA GLU A 272 -16.99 -3.90 -25.71
C GLU A 272 -17.67 -2.52 -25.62
N GLN A 273 -18.42 -2.25 -24.56
CA GLN A 273 -19.07 -0.95 -24.35
C GLN A 273 -18.05 0.19 -24.19
N ALA A 274 -16.89 -0.10 -23.61
CA ALA A 274 -15.78 0.84 -23.49
C ALA A 274 -14.92 0.91 -24.76
N ALA A 275 -14.84 -0.17 -25.55
CA ALA A 275 -14.03 -0.21 -26.77
C ALA A 275 -14.49 0.81 -27.83
N LEU A 276 -15.78 1.16 -27.82
CA LEU A 276 -16.38 2.17 -28.69
C LEU A 276 -16.06 3.62 -28.27
N ALA A 277 -15.49 3.83 -27.08
CA ALA A 277 -15.16 5.15 -26.59
C ALA A 277 -13.90 5.70 -27.28
N GLU A 278 -13.96 6.99 -27.62
CA GLU A 278 -12.85 7.74 -28.23
C GLU A 278 -11.66 7.86 -27.25
N GLU A 279 -10.43 7.75 -27.77
CA GLU A 279 -9.23 8.02 -26.97
C GLU A 279 -9.12 9.53 -26.70
N ARG A 280 -8.97 9.95 -25.44
CA ARG A 280 -8.92 11.37 -25.05
C ARG A 280 -7.73 11.71 -24.18
N THR A 281 -7.16 12.90 -24.38
CA THR A 281 -6.12 13.43 -23.49
C THR A 281 -6.68 13.94 -22.16
N GLY A 282 -5.82 14.24 -21.18
CA GLY A 282 -6.22 14.86 -19.90
C GLY A 282 -6.26 13.93 -18.68
N TYR A 283 -5.90 12.67 -18.85
CA TYR A 283 -5.61 11.71 -17.77
C TYR A 283 -4.33 10.97 -18.13
N SER A 284 -3.41 10.77 -17.19
CA SER A 284 -2.31 9.84 -17.40
C SER A 284 -1.83 9.30 -16.07
N GLU A 285 -1.57 8.01 -16.03
CA GLU A 285 -0.97 7.37 -14.85
C GLU A 285 0.54 7.60 -14.79
N ILE A 286 1.16 8.00 -15.92
CA ILE A 286 2.61 8.12 -16.06
C ILE A 286 2.96 9.49 -16.64
N THR A 287 3.80 10.27 -15.96
CA THR A 287 4.30 11.54 -16.45
C THR A 287 5.82 11.53 -16.58
N TYR A 288 6.32 12.37 -17.48
CA TYR A 288 7.73 12.73 -17.52
C TYR A 288 7.86 14.25 -17.42
N ASP A 289 8.52 14.71 -16.37
CA ASP A 289 8.77 16.12 -16.10
C ASP A 289 10.29 16.37 -16.13
N ARG A 290 10.74 17.45 -16.77
CA ARG A 290 12.16 17.80 -16.87
C ARG A 290 12.40 19.18 -16.27
N SER A 291 13.41 19.28 -15.40
CA SER A 291 14.00 20.53 -14.91
C SER A 291 15.49 20.52 -15.22
N ASP A 292 15.91 21.24 -16.26
CA ASP A 292 17.27 21.35 -16.76
C ASP A 292 18.05 20.02 -16.83
N SER A 293 18.70 19.66 -15.73
CA SER A 293 19.58 18.51 -15.53
C SER A 293 18.91 17.28 -14.89
N VAL A 294 17.66 17.39 -14.44
CA VAL A 294 16.91 16.31 -13.79
C VAL A 294 15.66 15.97 -14.61
N GLY A 295 15.53 14.70 -14.98
CA GLY A 295 14.30 14.14 -15.54
C GLY A 295 13.57 13.31 -14.48
N VAL A 296 12.24 13.39 -14.42
CA VAL A 296 11.43 12.71 -13.41
C VAL A 296 10.35 11.90 -14.13
N VAL A 297 10.46 10.57 -14.09
CA VAL A 297 9.39 9.67 -14.50
C VAL A 297 8.55 9.37 -13.27
N SER A 298 7.29 9.81 -13.28
CA SER A 298 6.32 9.54 -12.22
C SER A 298 5.31 8.51 -12.68
N PHE A 299 4.89 7.61 -11.79
CA PHE A 299 3.79 6.69 -12.06
C PHE A 299 2.90 6.50 -10.83
N ASP A 300 1.57 6.60 -10.99
CA ASP A 300 0.60 6.39 -9.91
C ASP A 300 -0.41 5.31 -10.31
N PHE A 301 0.01 4.05 -10.20
CA PHE A 301 -0.86 2.92 -10.45
C PHE A 301 -1.71 2.63 -9.20
N TYR A 302 -3.01 2.47 -9.39
CA TYR A 302 -3.95 2.25 -8.29
C TYR A 302 -3.55 1.05 -7.40
N ASN A 303 -3.44 1.29 -6.08
CA ASN A 303 -2.90 0.36 -5.07
C ASN A 303 -1.46 -0.15 -5.34
N GLY A 304 -0.70 0.50 -6.23
CA GLY A 304 0.63 0.08 -6.65
C GLY A 304 0.67 -1.23 -7.44
N ALA A 305 -0.48 -1.74 -7.90
CA ALA A 305 -0.55 -2.97 -8.68
C ALA A 305 -0.21 -2.68 -10.15
N MET A 306 0.77 -3.38 -10.72
CA MET A 306 1.30 -3.08 -12.05
C MET A 306 0.88 -4.13 -13.06
N SER A 307 -0.10 -3.82 -13.92
CA SER A 307 -0.51 -4.72 -15.00
C SER A 307 0.56 -4.80 -16.09
N GLY A 308 0.52 -5.84 -16.94
CA GLY A 308 1.46 -5.96 -18.06
C GLY A 308 1.45 -4.73 -18.98
N GLU A 309 0.29 -4.10 -19.19
CA GLU A 309 0.17 -2.90 -20.02
C GLU A 309 0.74 -1.65 -19.36
N GLN A 310 0.45 -1.42 -18.07
CA GLN A 310 1.07 -0.35 -17.28
C GLN A 310 2.60 -0.48 -17.28
N CYS A 311 3.13 -1.69 -17.12
CA CYS A 311 4.56 -1.95 -17.14
C CYS A 311 5.19 -1.63 -18.50
N ARG A 312 4.55 -2.01 -19.61
CA ARG A 312 5.03 -1.67 -20.96
C ARG A 312 5.05 -0.16 -21.20
N ARG A 313 3.99 0.56 -20.75
CA ARG A 313 3.95 2.03 -20.81
C ARG A 313 5.05 2.66 -19.95
N LEU A 314 5.27 2.17 -18.74
CA LEU A 314 6.34 2.65 -17.85
C LEU A 314 7.73 2.40 -18.44
N ALA A 315 7.99 1.21 -18.98
CA ALA A 315 9.25 0.91 -19.68
C ALA A 315 9.45 1.85 -20.88
N SER A 316 8.38 2.18 -21.62
CA SER A 316 8.45 3.16 -22.71
C SER A 316 8.77 4.57 -22.22
N ALA A 317 8.16 5.01 -21.12
CA ALA A 317 8.45 6.31 -20.51
C ALA A 317 9.88 6.39 -19.99
N LEU A 318 10.39 5.30 -19.39
CA LEU A 318 11.78 5.20 -18.97
C LEU A 318 12.73 5.27 -20.16
N ARG A 319 12.49 4.51 -21.25
CA ARG A 319 13.29 4.63 -22.48
C ARG A 319 13.31 6.05 -23.03
N TYR A 320 12.16 6.72 -23.04
CA TYR A 320 12.07 8.11 -23.45
C TYR A 320 12.93 9.03 -22.56
N ALA A 321 12.83 8.87 -21.24
CA ALA A 321 13.57 9.66 -20.26
C ALA A 321 15.08 9.42 -20.32
N VAL A 322 15.51 8.17 -20.49
CA VAL A 322 16.93 7.78 -20.64
C VAL A 322 17.55 8.41 -21.89
N ALA A 323 16.77 8.60 -22.95
CA ALA A 323 17.22 9.26 -24.19
C ALA A 323 17.31 10.80 -24.07
N GLN A 324 16.83 11.40 -22.98
CA GLN A 324 16.95 12.84 -22.76
C GLN A 324 18.35 13.23 -22.27
N ASP A 325 18.76 14.45 -22.59
CA ASP A 325 20.02 15.05 -22.12
C ASP A 325 19.87 15.58 -20.68
N THR A 326 19.61 14.66 -19.75
CA THR A 326 19.57 14.92 -18.30
C THR A 326 20.70 14.18 -17.61
N ARG A 327 21.14 14.69 -16.46
CA ARG A 327 22.20 14.08 -15.64
C ARG A 327 21.62 13.09 -14.62
N VAL A 328 20.46 13.39 -14.07
CA VAL A 328 19.80 12.52 -13.09
C VAL A 328 18.40 12.15 -13.56
N LEU A 329 18.07 10.87 -13.50
CA LEU A 329 16.73 10.34 -13.73
C LEU A 329 16.12 9.92 -12.40
N VAL A 330 15.03 10.56 -12.00
CA VAL A 330 14.22 10.18 -10.83
C VAL A 330 13.09 9.27 -11.28
N VAL A 331 12.97 8.09 -10.65
CA VAL A 331 11.85 7.15 -10.80
C VAL A 331 10.97 7.26 -9.56
N ARG A 332 9.81 7.90 -9.71
CA ARG A 332 8.92 8.29 -8.60
C ARG A 332 7.60 7.54 -8.64
N GLY A 333 7.30 6.77 -7.59
CA GLY A 333 6.01 6.11 -7.43
C GLY A 333 4.95 7.00 -6.78
N GLY A 334 3.70 6.69 -7.06
CA GLY A 334 2.48 7.34 -6.55
C GLY A 334 2.18 6.99 -5.09
N GLU A 335 0.89 7.00 -4.71
CA GLU A 335 0.42 6.81 -3.32
C GLU A 335 1.09 5.61 -2.63
N VAL A 336 1.18 4.53 -3.39
CA VAL A 336 1.98 3.33 -3.14
C VAL A 336 3.08 3.34 -4.19
N PHE A 337 4.33 3.04 -3.81
CA PHE A 337 5.40 3.00 -4.81
C PHE A 337 5.15 1.87 -5.80
N SER A 338 5.08 0.63 -5.33
CA SER A 338 4.66 -0.53 -6.14
C SER A 338 4.48 -1.77 -5.26
N ASN A 339 3.50 -2.61 -5.58
CA ASN A 339 3.28 -3.93 -4.98
C ASN A 339 3.59 -5.07 -5.97
N GLY A 340 4.19 -4.76 -7.13
CA GLY A 340 4.51 -5.74 -8.18
C GLY A 340 3.32 -6.09 -9.08
N ILE A 341 3.22 -7.36 -9.49
CA ILE A 341 2.24 -7.85 -10.46
C ILE A 341 0.78 -7.54 -10.08
N HIS A 342 -0.08 -7.33 -11.09
CA HIS A 342 -1.48 -6.96 -10.86
C HIS A 342 -2.38 -8.18 -10.63
N LEU A 343 -2.40 -8.68 -9.39
CA LEU A 343 -3.11 -9.90 -9.01
C LEU A 343 -4.59 -9.93 -9.43
N ASN A 344 -5.33 -8.82 -9.35
CA ASN A 344 -6.74 -8.83 -9.80
C ASN A 344 -6.88 -9.02 -11.32
N VAL A 345 -6.04 -8.39 -12.14
CA VAL A 345 -6.06 -8.54 -13.60
C VAL A 345 -5.71 -9.97 -13.96
N ILE A 346 -4.65 -10.50 -13.34
CA ILE A 346 -4.22 -11.90 -13.47
C ILE A 346 -5.36 -12.86 -13.13
N ASP A 347 -6.00 -12.69 -11.97
CA ASP A 347 -7.05 -13.60 -11.51
C ASP A 347 -8.31 -13.53 -12.37
N SER A 348 -8.60 -12.36 -12.96
CA SER A 348 -9.73 -12.16 -13.88
C SER A 348 -9.48 -12.65 -15.31
N ALA A 349 -8.24 -12.96 -15.67
CA ALA A 349 -7.90 -13.38 -17.02
C ALA A 349 -8.40 -14.80 -17.31
N ARG A 350 -8.68 -15.09 -18.58
CA ARG A 350 -9.09 -16.45 -19.02
C ARG A 350 -8.05 -17.52 -18.66
N HIS A 351 -6.77 -17.15 -18.72
CA HIS A 351 -5.63 -18.00 -18.39
C HIS A 351 -4.72 -17.27 -17.39
N PRO A 352 -5.01 -17.32 -16.08
CA PRO A 352 -4.28 -16.55 -15.08
C PRO A 352 -2.77 -16.81 -15.06
N GLN A 353 -2.33 -18.05 -15.28
CA GLN A 353 -0.90 -18.39 -15.31
C GLN A 353 -0.19 -17.68 -16.47
N MET A 354 -0.83 -17.62 -17.65
CA MET A 354 -0.32 -16.92 -18.82
C MET A 354 -0.29 -15.41 -18.60
N GLU A 355 -1.34 -14.83 -18.01
CA GLU A 355 -1.37 -13.40 -17.69
C GLU A 355 -0.29 -13.04 -16.65
N ALA A 356 -0.10 -13.89 -15.64
CA ALA A 356 0.96 -13.73 -14.65
C ALA A 356 2.36 -13.75 -15.31
N TRP A 357 2.57 -14.68 -16.24
CA TRP A 357 3.81 -14.79 -17.02
C TRP A 357 4.08 -13.57 -17.90
N VAL A 358 3.05 -13.06 -18.59
CA VAL A 358 3.14 -11.82 -19.38
C VAL A 358 3.45 -10.63 -18.47
N ASN A 359 2.80 -10.55 -17.31
CA ASN A 359 2.97 -9.45 -16.37
C ASN A 359 4.38 -9.41 -15.79
N ILE A 360 4.95 -10.54 -15.32
CA ILE A 360 6.30 -10.55 -14.76
C ILE A 360 7.36 -10.18 -15.81
N ASN A 361 7.21 -10.68 -17.03
CA ASN A 361 8.10 -10.29 -18.14
C ASN A 361 8.00 -8.79 -18.46
N ALA A 362 6.83 -8.18 -18.31
CA ALA A 362 6.70 -6.74 -18.47
C ALA A 362 7.36 -5.94 -17.33
N ILE A 363 7.28 -6.40 -16.08
CA ILE A 363 8.02 -5.79 -14.96
C ILE A 363 9.54 -5.93 -15.16
N ASN A 364 10.01 -7.08 -15.68
CA ASN A 364 11.43 -7.28 -16.01
C ASN A 364 11.94 -6.23 -17.01
N GLN A 365 11.12 -5.81 -17.96
CA GLN A 365 11.48 -4.73 -18.89
C GLN A 365 11.71 -3.43 -18.14
N VAL A 366 10.80 -3.05 -17.22
CA VAL A 366 10.96 -1.86 -16.36
C VAL A 366 12.27 -1.93 -15.57
N CYS A 367 12.53 -3.07 -14.90
CA CYS A 367 13.74 -3.28 -14.12
C CYS A 367 15.00 -3.17 -15.00
N ARG A 368 14.96 -3.72 -16.21
CA ARG A 368 16.05 -3.63 -17.18
C ARG A 368 16.34 -2.20 -17.60
N GLU A 369 15.32 -1.37 -17.87
CA GLU A 369 15.52 0.05 -18.21
C GLU A 369 16.20 0.82 -17.08
N ILE A 370 15.83 0.55 -15.82
CA ILE A 370 16.44 1.19 -14.64
C ILE A 370 17.92 0.76 -14.51
N VAL A 371 18.18 -0.55 -14.44
CA VAL A 371 19.54 -1.07 -14.17
C VAL A 371 20.49 -0.73 -15.33
N SER A 372 20.01 -0.78 -16.57
CA SER A 372 20.84 -0.56 -17.76
C SER A 372 21.11 0.92 -18.09
N CYS A 373 20.50 1.86 -17.36
CA CYS A 373 20.61 3.31 -17.62
C CYS A 373 22.01 3.90 -17.33
N THR A 374 23.01 3.63 -18.16
CA THR A 374 24.40 4.09 -17.94
C THR A 374 24.69 5.51 -18.42
N GLY A 375 23.71 6.18 -19.03
CA GLY A 375 23.82 7.57 -19.49
C GLY A 375 23.67 8.62 -18.39
N GLN A 376 22.95 8.28 -17.32
CA GLN A 376 22.53 9.17 -16.24
C GLN A 376 22.70 8.45 -14.90
N LEU A 377 22.71 9.18 -13.78
CA LEU A 377 22.52 8.56 -12.47
C LEU A 377 21.01 8.40 -12.19
N VAL A 378 20.58 7.25 -11.67
CA VAL A 378 19.18 6.96 -11.39
C VAL A 378 18.90 7.05 -9.90
N VAL A 379 17.85 7.77 -9.53
CA VAL A 379 17.34 7.88 -8.16
C VAL A 379 15.94 7.29 -8.09
N THR A 380 15.72 6.26 -7.28
CA THR A 380 14.37 5.79 -6.97
C THR A 380 13.84 6.54 -5.76
N SER A 381 12.62 7.08 -5.91
CA SER A 381 11.89 7.84 -4.89
C SER A 381 10.72 7.04 -4.36
N ILE A 382 10.91 6.41 -3.19
CA ILE A 382 9.90 5.59 -2.51
C ILE A 382 9.20 6.43 -1.43
N GLY A 383 8.16 7.15 -1.84
CA GLY A 383 7.34 7.99 -0.94
C GLY A 383 6.14 7.26 -0.31
N GLY A 384 5.76 6.12 -0.87
CA GLY A 384 4.68 5.25 -0.41
C GLY A 384 5.17 3.82 -0.21
N ASN A 385 4.37 2.99 0.46
CA ASN A 385 4.74 1.59 0.74
C ASN A 385 5.09 0.82 -0.54
N ALA A 386 5.93 -0.20 -0.39
CA ALA A 386 6.27 -1.10 -1.48
C ALA A 386 6.29 -2.56 -1.01
N GLY A 387 5.91 -3.48 -1.89
CA GLY A 387 5.88 -4.91 -1.61
C GLY A 387 6.36 -5.75 -2.79
N ALA A 388 6.91 -6.93 -2.49
CA ALA A 388 7.33 -7.94 -3.45
C ALA A 388 8.18 -7.33 -4.59
N GLY A 389 7.74 -7.50 -5.84
CA GLY A 389 8.40 -6.99 -7.04
C GLY A 389 8.58 -5.48 -7.05
N GLY A 390 7.70 -4.74 -6.38
CA GLY A 390 7.81 -3.30 -6.26
C GLY A 390 9.03 -2.86 -5.47
N VAL A 391 9.38 -3.56 -4.38
CA VAL A 391 10.62 -3.27 -3.64
C VAL A 391 11.83 -3.55 -4.55
N MET A 392 11.87 -4.75 -5.13
CA MET A 392 13.02 -5.21 -5.92
C MET A 392 13.27 -4.35 -7.17
N MET A 393 12.21 -3.91 -7.84
CA MET A 393 12.28 -2.98 -8.96
C MET A 393 12.98 -1.67 -8.56
N GLY A 394 12.67 -1.14 -7.37
CA GLY A 394 13.29 0.09 -6.86
C GLY A 394 14.79 -0.04 -6.57
N LEU A 395 15.27 -1.24 -6.27
CA LEU A 395 16.68 -1.48 -5.92
C LEU A 395 17.64 -1.36 -7.10
N GLY A 396 17.13 -1.32 -8.33
CA GLY A 396 17.94 -1.21 -9.55
C GLY A 396 18.59 0.16 -9.77
N ALA A 397 18.15 1.19 -9.04
CA ALA A 397 18.70 2.54 -9.14
C ALA A 397 20.08 2.68 -8.47
N ASP A 398 20.78 3.78 -8.78
CA ASP A 398 22.05 4.14 -8.13
C ASP A 398 21.81 4.63 -6.69
N ARG A 399 20.69 5.31 -6.46
CA ARG A 399 20.25 5.77 -5.13
C ARG A 399 18.79 5.40 -4.88
N VAL A 400 18.49 4.91 -3.68
CA VAL A 400 17.13 4.61 -3.20
C VAL A 400 16.83 5.50 -2.01
N LEU A 401 15.97 6.50 -2.22
CA LEU A 401 15.52 7.40 -1.17
C LEU A 401 14.14 6.97 -0.69
N VAL A 402 13.97 6.84 0.62
CA VAL A 402 12.76 6.30 1.24
C VAL A 402 12.19 7.31 2.23
N ARG A 403 10.88 7.54 2.18
CA ARG A 403 10.20 8.38 3.17
C ARG A 403 10.16 7.64 4.52
N GLN A 404 10.40 8.35 5.62
CA GLN A 404 10.49 7.77 6.97
C GLN A 404 9.32 6.86 7.39
N SER A 405 8.10 7.15 6.91
CA SER A 405 6.88 6.40 7.23
C SER A 405 6.69 5.12 6.41
N VAL A 406 7.52 4.86 5.40
CA VAL A 406 7.34 3.77 4.44
C VAL A 406 7.63 2.43 5.09
N VAL A 407 6.81 1.45 4.72
CA VAL A 407 7.04 0.04 4.97
C VAL A 407 7.37 -0.67 3.65
N LEU A 408 8.44 -1.46 3.68
CA LEU A 408 8.88 -2.32 2.59
C LEU A 408 8.59 -3.77 2.96
N ASN A 409 7.99 -4.54 2.04
CA ASN A 409 7.84 -5.99 2.19
C ASN A 409 8.69 -6.68 1.11
N PRO A 410 10.01 -6.86 1.32
CA PRO A 410 10.97 -7.34 0.31
C PRO A 410 10.94 -8.87 0.14
N HIS A 411 9.75 -9.46 -0.04
CA HIS A 411 9.60 -10.91 -0.16
C HIS A 411 8.41 -11.30 -1.04
N TYR A 412 8.47 -12.55 -1.50
CA TYR A 412 7.43 -13.19 -2.33
C TYR A 412 6.80 -14.41 -1.66
N ARG A 413 7.42 -14.90 -0.57
CA ARG A 413 7.08 -16.14 0.12
C ARG A 413 5.58 -16.30 0.42
N THR A 414 4.94 -15.24 0.90
CA THR A 414 3.50 -15.27 1.28
C THR A 414 2.56 -15.35 0.07
N MET A 415 3.05 -15.08 -1.13
CA MET A 415 2.31 -15.23 -2.39
C MET A 415 2.69 -16.51 -3.14
N GLY A 416 3.61 -17.33 -2.60
CA GLY A 416 4.04 -18.57 -3.25
C GLY A 416 4.82 -18.34 -4.55
N LEU A 417 5.61 -17.27 -4.61
CA LEU A 417 6.44 -16.91 -5.77
C LEU A 417 7.91 -16.79 -5.38
N PHE A 418 8.81 -16.95 -6.35
CA PHE A 418 10.24 -16.70 -6.23
C PHE A 418 10.63 -15.23 -6.44
N GLY A 419 9.97 -14.54 -7.37
CA GLY A 419 10.30 -13.18 -7.84
C GLY A 419 11.28 -13.16 -9.01
N SER A 420 11.19 -12.18 -9.91
CA SER A 420 12.05 -12.11 -11.11
C SER A 420 12.47 -10.70 -11.53
N GLU A 421 12.43 -9.74 -10.62
CA GLU A 421 12.75 -8.33 -10.86
C GLU A 421 14.26 -8.05 -10.86
N LEU A 422 15.08 -8.98 -11.36
CA LEU A 422 16.55 -8.96 -11.27
C LEU A 422 17.05 -8.91 -9.83
N TRP A 423 16.24 -9.42 -8.89
CA TRP A 423 16.50 -9.29 -7.46
C TRP A 423 17.70 -10.12 -7.02
N THR A 424 17.98 -11.25 -7.69
CA THR A 424 19.17 -12.07 -7.45
C THR A 424 20.47 -11.37 -7.89
N TYR A 425 20.34 -10.34 -8.73
CA TYR A 425 21.44 -9.43 -9.08
C TYR A 425 21.49 -8.21 -8.14
N THR A 426 20.37 -7.54 -7.84
CA THR A 426 20.36 -6.25 -7.12
C THR A 426 20.40 -6.40 -5.59
N LEU A 427 19.57 -7.26 -5.00
CA LEU A 427 19.39 -7.32 -3.56
C LEU A 427 20.66 -7.80 -2.82
N PRO A 428 21.30 -8.93 -3.19
CA PRO A 428 22.54 -9.36 -2.54
C PRO A 428 23.68 -8.35 -2.61
N ARG A 429 23.72 -7.49 -3.63
CA ARG A 429 24.74 -6.43 -3.76
C ARG A 429 24.52 -5.28 -2.79
N ARG A 430 23.25 -4.99 -2.47
CA ARG A 430 22.88 -3.92 -1.54
C ARG A 430 23.08 -4.34 -0.09
N VAL A 431 22.61 -5.54 0.26
CA VAL A 431 22.50 -5.95 1.67
C VAL A 431 23.41 -7.15 2.04
N GLY A 432 24.10 -7.74 1.08
CA GLY A 432 24.82 -9.01 1.24
C GLY A 432 23.92 -10.24 1.08
N ALA A 433 24.52 -11.40 0.78
CA ALA A 433 23.77 -12.63 0.48
C ALA A 433 22.92 -13.13 1.66
N ASP A 434 23.47 -13.11 2.88
CA ASP A 434 22.77 -13.61 4.07
C ASP A 434 21.55 -12.75 4.42
N ALA A 435 21.69 -11.42 4.35
CA ALA A 435 20.57 -10.52 4.60
C ALA A 435 19.52 -10.62 3.48
N ALA A 436 19.93 -10.77 2.21
CA ALA A 436 19.01 -11.00 1.11
C ALA A 436 18.20 -12.29 1.30
N HIS A 437 18.85 -13.36 1.77
CA HIS A 437 18.16 -14.61 2.11
C HIS A 437 17.17 -14.41 3.27
N ARG A 438 17.59 -13.80 4.39
CA ARG A 438 16.68 -13.53 5.53
C ARG A 438 15.47 -12.68 5.13
N LEU A 439 15.69 -11.56 4.43
CA LEU A 439 14.62 -10.66 3.99
C LEU A 439 13.56 -11.39 3.15
N THR A 440 14.00 -12.25 2.23
CA THR A 440 13.08 -12.98 1.33
C THR A 440 12.42 -14.18 2.02
N GLN A 441 13.07 -14.80 3.00
CA GLN A 441 12.55 -15.98 3.69
C GLN A 441 11.72 -15.64 4.92
N ASP A 442 12.14 -14.74 5.79
CA ASP A 442 11.43 -14.44 7.04
C ASP A 442 10.06 -13.81 6.77
N ALA A 443 9.92 -13.13 5.63
CA ALA A 443 8.68 -12.49 5.18
C ALA A 443 8.11 -11.49 6.19
N LEU A 444 9.02 -10.73 6.81
CA LEU A 444 8.68 -9.66 7.74
C LEU A 444 8.77 -8.28 7.05
N PRO A 445 7.95 -7.30 7.48
CA PRO A 445 8.06 -5.94 6.99
C PRO A 445 9.36 -5.30 7.48
N VAL A 446 9.90 -4.39 6.67
CA VAL A 446 11.10 -3.58 6.98
C VAL A 446 10.70 -2.11 6.98
N GLY A 447 11.03 -1.41 8.07
CA GLY A 447 10.81 0.04 8.18
C GLY A 447 11.93 0.85 7.50
N ALA A 448 11.67 2.12 7.17
CA ALA A 448 12.65 2.96 6.49
C ALA A 448 14.03 3.04 7.20
N ALA A 449 14.04 3.20 8.53
CA ALA A 449 15.30 3.26 9.29
C ALA A 449 16.10 1.95 9.24
N GLU A 450 15.41 0.81 9.32
CA GLU A 450 16.03 -0.51 9.17
C GLU A 450 16.52 -0.74 7.74
N ALA A 451 15.76 -0.30 6.74
CA ALA A 451 16.15 -0.37 5.34
C ALA A 451 17.48 0.37 5.09
N ALA A 452 17.67 1.56 5.67
CA ALA A 452 18.94 2.27 5.58
C ALA A 452 20.07 1.57 6.35
N ALA A 453 19.81 1.06 7.56
CA ALA A 453 20.80 0.34 8.33
C ALA A 453 21.30 -0.94 7.63
N LEU A 454 20.43 -1.61 6.86
CA LEU A 454 20.76 -2.80 6.08
C LEU A 454 21.43 -2.49 4.73
N GLY A 455 21.42 -1.24 4.26
CA GLY A 455 21.85 -0.86 2.91
C GLY A 455 20.79 -1.09 1.82
N LEU A 456 19.56 -1.46 2.20
CA LEU A 456 18.41 -1.60 1.29
C LEU A 456 17.97 -0.24 0.74
N ALA A 457 18.10 0.82 1.54
CA ALA A 457 17.91 2.21 1.16
C ALA A 457 19.22 3.00 1.37
N ASP A 458 19.45 4.01 0.54
CA ASP A 458 20.63 4.89 0.64
C ASP A 458 20.37 6.04 1.63
N GLU A 459 19.13 6.55 1.69
CA GLU A 459 18.78 7.66 2.58
C GLU A 459 17.31 7.59 3.02
N VAL A 460 17.05 7.99 4.27
CA VAL A 460 15.71 8.16 4.81
C VAL A 460 15.41 9.64 4.96
N LEU A 461 14.35 10.09 4.31
CA LEU A 461 13.92 11.48 4.33
C LEU A 461 12.63 11.62 5.14
N PRO A 462 12.53 12.59 6.07
CA PRO A 462 11.36 12.78 6.91
C PRO A 462 10.23 13.54 6.19
N GLY A 463 9.13 13.76 6.90
CA GLY A 463 8.07 14.68 6.51
C GLY A 463 6.87 14.04 5.82
N SER A 464 5.94 14.89 5.42
CA SER A 464 4.81 14.56 4.56
C SER A 464 5.28 14.09 3.18
N ARG A 465 4.36 13.50 2.40
CA ARG A 465 4.66 13.08 1.03
C ARG A 465 5.20 14.22 0.16
N LEU A 466 4.60 15.41 0.25
CA LEU A 466 5.01 16.56 -0.54
C LEU A 466 6.40 17.06 -0.14
N GLU A 467 6.69 17.12 1.16
CA GLU A 467 8.02 17.49 1.67
C GLU A 467 9.09 16.47 1.23
N PHE A 468 8.76 15.19 1.29
CA PHE A 468 9.61 14.11 0.78
C PHE A 468 9.89 14.27 -0.73
N GLU A 469 8.86 14.45 -1.55
CA GLU A 469 9.01 14.60 -3.00
C GLU A 469 9.86 15.84 -3.36
N ARG A 470 9.72 16.95 -2.61
CA ARG A 470 10.60 18.12 -2.75
C ARG A 470 12.04 17.81 -2.38
N ALA A 471 12.26 17.17 -1.23
CA ALA A 471 13.60 16.81 -0.77
C ALA A 471 14.33 15.87 -1.73
N VAL A 472 13.59 14.96 -2.39
CA VAL A 472 14.12 14.11 -3.47
C VAL A 472 14.57 14.93 -4.68
N LEU A 473 13.79 15.93 -5.09
CA LEU A 473 14.17 16.80 -6.20
C LEU A 473 15.42 17.62 -5.84
N ASP A 474 15.46 18.21 -4.64
CA ASP A 474 16.63 18.92 -4.15
C ASP A 474 17.87 18.00 -4.09
N TYR A 475 17.68 16.74 -3.69
CA TYR A 475 18.75 15.73 -3.70
C TYR A 475 19.23 15.45 -5.13
N ALA A 476 18.30 15.24 -6.06
CA ALA A 476 18.62 14.96 -7.47
C ALA A 476 19.35 16.14 -8.11
N GLU A 477 18.96 17.39 -7.81
CA GLU A 477 19.64 18.59 -8.29
C GLU A 477 21.05 18.72 -7.71
N ARG A 478 21.24 18.45 -6.41
CA ARG A 478 22.59 18.43 -5.81
C ARG A 478 23.46 17.34 -6.42
N LEU A 479 22.93 16.14 -6.62
CA LEU A 479 23.64 15.03 -7.27
C LEU A 479 23.99 15.39 -8.72
N ALA A 480 23.07 16.03 -9.44
CA ALA A 480 23.32 16.50 -10.80
C ALA A 480 24.45 17.54 -10.83
N HIS A 481 24.60 18.42 -9.83
CA HIS A 481 25.65 19.45 -9.82
C HIS A 481 26.90 19.08 -9.03
N ASP A 482 26.98 17.85 -8.51
CA ASP A 482 28.14 17.37 -7.76
C ASP A 482 29.42 17.40 -8.61
N ALA A 483 30.49 17.96 -8.05
CA ALA A 483 31.79 18.07 -8.73
C ALA A 483 32.38 16.69 -9.11
N GLY A 484 32.00 15.64 -8.38
CA GLY A 484 32.35 14.25 -8.62
C GLY A 484 31.38 13.47 -9.50
N TYR A 485 30.29 14.07 -10.01
CA TYR A 485 29.30 13.38 -10.84
C TYR A 485 29.93 12.61 -12.02
N GLY A 486 30.87 13.22 -12.74
CA GLY A 486 31.53 12.55 -13.88
C GLY A 486 32.25 11.27 -13.47
N ARG A 487 32.87 11.27 -12.28
CA ARG A 487 33.50 10.09 -11.68
C ARG A 487 32.47 9.05 -11.25
N LEU A 488 31.35 9.48 -10.66
CA LEU A 488 30.26 8.57 -10.27
C LEU A 488 29.65 7.87 -11.49
N LEU A 489 29.36 8.62 -12.55
CA LEU A 489 28.80 8.07 -13.79
C LEU A 489 29.80 7.12 -14.49
N ALA A 490 31.08 7.48 -14.54
CA ALA A 490 32.12 6.61 -15.08
C ALA A 490 32.28 5.31 -14.27
N ALA A 491 32.25 5.39 -12.93
CA ALA A 491 32.30 4.22 -12.06
C ALA A 491 31.08 3.30 -12.27
N ARG A 492 29.88 3.88 -12.37
CA ARG A 492 28.64 3.15 -12.71
C ARG A 492 28.78 2.39 -14.04
N ARG A 493 29.28 3.05 -15.09
CA ARG A 493 29.51 2.44 -16.41
C ARG A 493 30.48 1.25 -16.31
N ALA A 494 31.65 1.48 -15.72
CA ALA A 494 32.68 0.46 -15.56
C ALA A 494 32.17 -0.75 -14.76
N GLN A 495 31.42 -0.50 -13.68
CA GLN A 495 30.82 -1.54 -12.86
C GLN A 495 29.81 -2.39 -13.66
N ARG A 496 28.91 -1.75 -14.42
CA ARG A 496 27.94 -2.47 -15.26
C ARG A 496 28.62 -3.29 -16.35
N GLU A 497 29.66 -2.75 -16.98
CA GLU A 497 30.44 -3.49 -17.99
C GLU A 497 31.15 -4.71 -17.40
N GLU A 498 31.75 -4.58 -16.21
CA GLU A 498 32.36 -5.72 -15.51
C GLU A 498 31.33 -6.77 -15.11
N ASP A 499 30.18 -6.32 -14.62
CA ASP A 499 29.09 -7.21 -14.26
C ASP A 499 28.55 -7.97 -15.47
N GLU A 500 28.40 -7.32 -16.64
CA GLU A 500 28.01 -7.99 -17.88
C GLU A 500 29.04 -9.05 -18.31
N ARG A 501 30.34 -8.78 -18.16
CA ARG A 501 31.40 -9.76 -18.44
C ARG A 501 31.34 -10.96 -17.51
N ARG A 502 31.08 -10.73 -16.21
CA ARG A 502 31.04 -11.78 -15.19
C ARG A 502 29.79 -12.64 -15.30
N LYS A 503 28.62 -12.02 -15.41
CA LYS A 503 27.34 -12.69 -15.64
C LYS A 503 26.33 -11.68 -16.22
N PRO A 504 25.92 -11.84 -17.49
CA PRO A 504 24.97 -10.92 -18.12
C PRO A 504 23.66 -10.80 -17.35
N LEU A 505 23.03 -9.61 -17.35
CA LEU A 505 21.72 -9.43 -16.71
C LEU A 505 20.66 -10.40 -17.23
N GLU A 506 20.73 -10.75 -18.51
CA GLU A 506 19.81 -11.72 -19.11
C GLU A 506 19.96 -13.12 -18.49
N ALA A 507 21.15 -13.53 -18.04
CA ALA A 507 21.34 -14.81 -17.36
C ALA A 507 20.64 -14.84 -15.99
N TYR A 508 20.75 -13.76 -15.22
CA TYR A 508 19.99 -13.60 -13.96
C TYR A 508 18.49 -13.68 -14.22
N ARG A 509 18.00 -12.96 -15.24
CA ARG A 509 16.59 -12.98 -15.64
C ARG A 509 16.11 -14.38 -16.02
N VAL A 510 16.86 -15.10 -16.84
CA VAL A 510 16.49 -16.46 -17.30
C VAL A 510 16.39 -17.43 -16.12
N GLU A 511 17.32 -17.37 -15.17
CA GLU A 511 17.30 -18.20 -13.97
C GLU A 511 16.09 -17.88 -13.07
N GLU A 512 15.83 -16.59 -12.83
CA GLU A 512 14.66 -16.16 -12.05
C GLU A 512 13.33 -16.55 -12.72
N LEU A 513 13.23 -16.38 -14.05
CA LEU A 513 12.05 -16.77 -14.81
C LEU A 513 11.84 -18.30 -14.84
N ALA A 514 12.91 -19.09 -14.79
CA ALA A 514 12.79 -20.55 -14.67
C ALA A 514 12.13 -20.96 -13.35
N GLU A 515 12.50 -20.30 -12.24
CA GLU A 515 11.87 -20.51 -10.93
C GLU A 515 10.42 -20.01 -10.93
N MET A 516 10.17 -18.81 -11.46
CA MET A 516 8.81 -18.26 -11.59
C MET A 516 7.90 -19.12 -12.47
N SER A 517 8.45 -19.77 -13.50
CA SER A 517 7.68 -20.68 -14.36
C SER A 517 7.12 -21.86 -13.55
N ARG A 518 7.94 -22.48 -12.70
CA ARG A 518 7.49 -23.56 -11.81
C ARG A 518 6.44 -23.07 -10.80
N ASP A 519 6.60 -21.87 -10.27
CA ASP A 519 5.64 -21.32 -9.32
C ASP A 519 4.30 -20.97 -9.98
N MET A 520 4.31 -20.46 -11.22
CA MET A 520 3.10 -20.03 -11.92
C MET A 520 2.37 -21.16 -12.66
N PHE A 521 3.09 -22.09 -13.27
CA PHE A 521 2.52 -23.14 -14.11
C PHE A 521 2.41 -24.49 -13.39
N ASP A 522 3.39 -24.85 -12.57
CA ASP A 522 3.36 -26.10 -11.78
C ASP A 522 2.78 -25.88 -10.37
N ASP A 523 2.45 -24.63 -10.02
CA ASP A 523 1.93 -24.21 -8.71
C ASP A 523 2.79 -24.68 -7.53
N ARG A 524 4.12 -24.76 -7.74
CA ARG A 524 5.10 -25.36 -6.81
C ARG A 524 4.96 -24.89 -5.35
N HIS A 525 4.60 -23.62 -5.16
CA HIS A 525 4.44 -23.01 -3.83
C HIS A 525 3.01 -22.45 -3.59
N GLY A 526 2.02 -22.89 -4.37
CA GLY A 526 0.60 -22.54 -4.15
C GLY A 526 0.21 -21.12 -4.54
N PHE A 527 0.86 -20.54 -5.54
CA PHE A 527 0.53 -19.21 -6.07
C PHE A 527 -0.94 -19.09 -6.47
N ALA A 528 -1.52 -20.10 -7.10
CA ALA A 528 -2.92 -20.06 -7.56
C ALA A 528 -3.88 -19.87 -6.37
N ALA A 529 -3.71 -20.65 -5.31
CA ALA A 529 -4.53 -20.57 -4.10
C ALA A 529 -4.30 -19.25 -3.36
N ALA A 530 -3.03 -18.83 -3.21
CA ALA A 530 -2.66 -17.57 -2.55
C ALA A 530 -3.24 -16.35 -3.29
N ARG A 531 -3.13 -16.31 -4.61
CA ARG A 531 -3.71 -15.26 -5.46
C ARG A 531 -5.22 -15.19 -5.29
N ALA A 532 -5.94 -16.31 -5.43
CA ALA A 532 -7.39 -16.34 -5.30
C ALA A 532 -7.84 -15.94 -3.88
N ALA A 533 -7.05 -16.25 -2.84
CA ALA A 533 -7.32 -15.83 -1.46
C ALA A 533 -7.17 -14.32 -1.28
N PHE A 534 -6.08 -13.77 -1.81
CA PHE A 534 -5.81 -12.34 -1.78
C PHE A 534 -6.88 -11.53 -2.53
N VAL A 535 -7.15 -11.91 -3.79
CA VAL A 535 -8.09 -11.20 -4.67
C VAL A 535 -9.53 -11.31 -4.14
N GLY A 536 -9.94 -12.50 -3.71
CA GLY A 536 -11.24 -12.73 -3.09
C GLY A 536 -11.39 -12.16 -1.67
N LYS A 537 -10.32 -11.57 -1.11
CA LYS A 537 -10.25 -11.07 0.27
C LYS A 537 -10.74 -12.12 1.28
N ARG A 538 -10.36 -13.38 1.07
CA ARG A 538 -10.72 -14.50 1.95
C ARG A 538 -10.18 -14.20 3.36
N LYS A 539 -11.03 -14.34 4.37
CA LYS A 539 -10.59 -14.19 5.76
C LYS A 539 -9.57 -15.31 6.04
N PRO A 540 -8.42 -14.98 6.66
CA PRO A 540 -7.48 -16.01 7.08
C PRO A 540 -8.13 -16.92 8.13
N GLU A 541 -7.78 -18.19 8.12
CA GLU A 541 -8.29 -19.19 9.07
C GLU A 541 -7.41 -19.30 10.32
N VAL A 542 -6.14 -18.90 10.20
CA VAL A 542 -5.14 -18.90 11.28
C VAL A 542 -4.26 -17.67 11.17
N THR A 543 -3.72 -17.23 12.31
CA THR A 543 -2.64 -16.23 12.33
C THR A 543 -1.36 -16.90 11.80
N PRO A 544 -0.67 -16.31 10.80
CA PRO A 544 0.59 -16.86 10.30
C PRO A 544 1.64 -17.02 11.41
N ALA A 545 2.33 -18.17 11.44
CA ALA A 545 3.28 -18.50 12.50
C ALA A 545 4.38 -17.43 12.69
N HIS A 546 4.92 -16.91 11.58
CA HIS A 546 5.93 -15.85 11.59
C HIS A 546 5.48 -14.52 12.23
N LEU A 547 4.18 -14.34 12.48
CA LEU A 547 3.61 -13.19 13.20
C LEU A 547 3.23 -13.52 14.66
N ALA A 548 2.84 -14.77 14.92
CA ALA A 548 2.33 -15.25 16.20
C ALA A 548 3.44 -15.90 17.06
N ALA A 549 4.50 -15.17 17.36
CA ALA A 549 5.64 -15.66 18.16
C ALA A 549 5.22 -16.32 19.50
N HIS A 550 4.15 -15.84 20.13
CA HIS A 550 3.60 -16.42 21.36
C HIS A 550 3.09 -17.87 21.20
N ARG A 551 2.71 -18.29 19.99
CA ARG A 551 2.24 -19.65 19.69
C ARG A 551 3.39 -20.62 19.44
N GLU A 552 4.53 -20.13 18.95
CA GLU A 552 5.75 -20.92 18.80
C GLU A 552 6.40 -21.19 20.16
N LEU A 553 6.55 -20.15 20.99
CA LEU A 553 7.19 -20.24 22.32
C LEU A 553 6.44 -21.14 23.31
N SER A 554 5.14 -21.36 23.10
CA SER A 554 4.28 -22.18 23.96
C SER A 554 4.20 -23.65 23.50
N GLY A 555 4.82 -24.01 22.38
CA GLY A 555 4.70 -25.35 21.80
C GLY A 555 3.32 -25.65 21.20
N ALA A 556 2.43 -24.65 21.11
CA ALA A 556 1.08 -24.76 20.57
C ALA A 556 1.04 -24.77 19.03
N SER A 557 2.18 -24.54 18.36
CA SER A 557 2.31 -24.55 16.91
C SER A 557 2.40 -25.97 16.32
N ALA A 558 1.33 -26.77 16.44
CA ALA A 558 1.04 -27.93 15.57
C ALA A 558 -0.36 -28.48 15.87
N GLY A 559 -1.39 -27.78 15.40
CA GLY A 559 -2.79 -28.17 15.64
C GLY A 559 -3.75 -27.70 14.55
N ALA A 560 -3.33 -27.60 13.29
CA ALA A 560 -4.21 -27.50 12.13
C ALA A 560 -3.46 -28.05 10.91
N GLY A 561 -4.04 -29.07 10.27
CA GLY A 561 -3.35 -29.98 9.36
C GLY A 561 -2.75 -29.34 8.11
N VAL A 562 -1.48 -29.65 7.87
CA VAL A 562 -0.94 -29.86 6.52
C VAL A 562 -0.13 -31.14 6.60
N ALA A 563 -0.54 -32.14 5.83
CA ALA A 563 0.23 -33.35 5.63
C ALA A 563 1.62 -32.98 5.14
N ARG A 564 2.65 -33.41 5.88
CA ARG A 564 4.02 -33.47 5.38
C ARG A 564 4.02 -34.40 4.17
N SER A 565 4.06 -33.84 2.96
CA SER A 565 4.53 -34.58 1.78
C SER A 565 5.96 -34.15 1.53
N HIS A 566 6.90 -34.85 2.17
CA HIS A 566 8.29 -34.89 1.73
C HIS A 566 8.41 -36.02 0.71
N MET A 567 8.47 -35.66 -0.57
CA MET A 567 9.37 -36.24 -1.58
C MET A 567 9.51 -35.24 -2.72
#